data_AF-A0A4P6JVC7-F1
#
_entry.id   AF-A0A4P6JVC7-F1
#
_cell.length_a   1.000
_cell.length_b   1.000
_cell.length_c   1.000
_cell.angle_alpha   90.00
_cell.angle_beta   90.00
_cell.angle_gamma   90.00
#
_symmetry.space_group_name_H-M   'P 1'
#
loop_
_entity.id
_entity.type
_entity.pdbx_description
1 polymer ?
#
loop_
_entity_poly.entity_id
_entity_poly.type
_entity_poly.pdbx_seq_one_letter_code
_entity_poly.pdbx_strand_id
1 'polypeptide(L)'
;MITTRSKSLSRPANLYYIDSLFSWLSAEVNSKWGGSGAVIAHELRDTSINYQAEEQVAILHIRGGNQEQGAIYRAAERIRRNIRHGDSVIVLGCTCAVVLPHTALPGAQLVATRIVKLLIDVEYELQIVSGPAALTLLHNLQENQEARVIQKEPLEEQALQAALRPAHDIEALPYLAFLASYPSRRLLHIFPYELACRYRCVPVGAERRVLTVATSQRLDREVISLFQQATQRTIFQVRCEAGMIEELLGYWQRTLV
;
A
#
# COMPACT_ATOMS: atom_id res chain seq x y z
N MET A 1 -2.23 -2.28 -23.74
CA MET A 1 -1.64 -2.76 -22.48
C MET A 1 -0.35 -2.00 -22.25
N ILE A 2 -0.13 -1.45 -21.06
CA ILE A 2 1.11 -0.75 -20.70
C ILE A 2 1.72 -1.50 -19.53
N THR A 3 2.95 -1.96 -19.70
CA THR A 3 3.69 -2.73 -18.68
C THR A 3 4.92 -1.94 -18.27
N THR A 4 5.06 -1.70 -16.97
CA THR A 4 6.25 -1.08 -16.39
C THR A 4 6.88 -2.07 -15.43
N ARG A 5 8.16 -2.37 -15.62
CA ARG A 5 8.95 -3.23 -14.74
C ARG A 5 9.96 -2.39 -13.98
N SER A 6 9.90 -2.41 -12.65
CA SER A 6 10.90 -1.79 -11.79
C SER A 6 11.75 -2.88 -11.15
N LYS A 7 13.06 -2.89 -11.41
CA LYS A 7 14.04 -3.61 -10.59
C LYS A 7 14.57 -2.62 -9.56
N SER A 8 14.58 -2.99 -8.30
CA SER A 8 15.04 -2.10 -7.23
C SER A 8 16.50 -1.67 -7.46
N LEU A 9 16.78 -0.39 -7.18
CA LEU A 9 18.08 0.31 -7.17
C LEU A 9 18.83 0.57 -8.50
N SER A 10 18.20 1.29 -9.44
CA SER A 10 18.85 2.40 -10.16
C SER A 10 17.81 3.32 -10.81
N ARG A 11 18.09 4.63 -10.83
CA ARG A 11 17.27 5.80 -11.27
C ARG A 11 16.16 5.54 -12.34
N PRO A 12 15.04 6.29 -12.30
CA PRO A 12 13.97 6.13 -13.30
C PRO A 12 14.46 6.62 -14.67
N ALA A 13 14.48 5.71 -15.64
CA ALA A 13 14.65 6.02 -17.06
C ALA A 13 13.32 6.53 -17.65
N ASN A 14 13.43 7.51 -18.56
CA ASN A 14 12.33 8.14 -19.27
C ASN A 14 11.43 7.11 -19.99
N LEU A 15 10.12 7.31 -19.87
CA LEU A 15 9.08 6.64 -20.64
C LEU A 15 9.19 7.03 -22.11
N TYR A 16 9.43 6.09 -23.03
CA TYR A 16 8.84 6.03 -24.37
C TYR A 16 9.06 4.65 -25.03
N TYR A 17 8.02 4.21 -25.74
CA TYR A 17 7.93 3.16 -26.77
C TYR A 17 7.63 1.69 -26.42
N ILE A 18 6.93 1.11 -27.40
CA ILE A 18 5.90 0.07 -27.40
C ILE A 18 6.39 -1.18 -28.19
N ASP A 19 5.69 -2.30 -27.97
CA ASP A 19 5.50 -3.50 -28.80
C ASP A 19 6.32 -4.78 -28.58
N SER A 20 5.57 -5.89 -28.67
CA SER A 20 5.93 -7.32 -28.67
C SER A 20 5.87 -8.07 -27.32
N LEU A 21 4.65 -8.36 -26.85
CA LEU A 21 4.42 -9.37 -25.78
C LEU A 21 3.03 -10.04 -25.85
N PHE A 22 2.45 -10.18 -27.06
CA PHE A 22 1.10 -10.74 -27.22
C PHE A 22 1.05 -12.26 -27.54
N SER A 23 2.17 -12.93 -27.85
CA SER A 23 2.14 -14.37 -28.17
C SER A 23 2.43 -15.32 -26.99
N TRP A 24 2.96 -14.83 -25.87
CA TRP A 24 3.32 -15.67 -24.72
C TRP A 24 2.16 -15.84 -23.71
N LEU A 25 1.28 -14.84 -23.58
CA LEU A 25 0.21 -14.82 -22.56
C LEU A 25 -1.01 -15.70 -22.89
N SER A 26 -1.27 -16.01 -24.16
CA SER A 26 -2.36 -16.93 -24.55
C SER A 26 -2.02 -18.41 -24.32
N ALA A 27 -0.74 -18.76 -24.14
CA ALA A 27 -0.31 -20.15 -23.94
C ALA A 27 -0.32 -20.58 -22.45
N GLU A 28 -0.05 -19.66 -21.53
CA GLU A 28 0.05 -19.97 -20.10
C GLU A 28 -1.32 -20.01 -19.39
N VAL A 29 -2.33 -19.31 -19.91
CA VAL A 29 -3.69 -19.26 -19.34
C VAL A 29 -4.49 -20.52 -19.65
N ASN A 30 -4.22 -21.20 -20.77
CA ASN A 30 -4.96 -22.40 -21.18
C ASN A 30 -4.42 -23.71 -20.58
N SER A 31 -3.25 -23.74 -19.94
CA SER A 31 -2.64 -25.00 -19.48
C SER A 31 -2.93 -25.40 -18.03
N LYS A 32 -3.49 -24.50 -17.21
CA LYS A 32 -3.59 -24.70 -15.74
C LYS A 32 -4.99 -24.91 -15.16
N TRP A 33 -6.07 -24.69 -15.91
CA TRP A 33 -7.41 -24.63 -15.30
C TRP A 33 -8.46 -25.37 -16.13
N GLY A 34 -8.27 -26.70 -16.25
CA GLY A 34 -9.29 -27.62 -16.73
C GLY A 34 -9.87 -28.40 -15.55
N GLY A 35 -11.00 -27.96 -15.02
CA GLY A 35 -11.69 -28.64 -13.92
C GLY A 35 -13.16 -28.27 -13.85
N SER A 36 -14.01 -29.17 -14.33
CA SER A 36 -15.47 -29.07 -14.24
C SER A 36 -15.92 -29.49 -12.84
N GLY A 37 -16.69 -28.64 -12.17
CA GLY A 37 -17.28 -28.94 -10.87
C GLY A 37 -18.35 -27.92 -10.50
N ALA A 38 -19.61 -28.32 -10.56
CA ALA A 38 -20.75 -27.51 -10.15
C ALA A 38 -20.72 -27.30 -8.63
N VAL A 39 -20.87 -26.04 -8.20
CA VAL A 39 -20.95 -25.64 -6.79
C VAL A 39 -22.24 -24.86 -6.55
N ILE A 40 -22.88 -25.19 -5.43
CA ILE A 40 -24.07 -24.58 -4.86
C ILE A 40 -23.75 -23.11 -4.53
N ALA A 41 -24.41 -22.21 -5.26
CA ALA A 41 -24.39 -20.78 -5.01
C ALA A 41 -25.37 -20.43 -3.89
N HIS A 42 -24.91 -19.68 -2.88
CA HIS A 42 -25.81 -18.90 -2.04
C HIS A 42 -25.20 -17.52 -1.74
N GLU A 43 -26.01 -16.51 -2.07
CA GLU A 43 -26.01 -15.14 -1.52
C GLU A 43 -24.93 -14.14 -1.93
N LEU A 44 -24.80 -13.91 -3.24
CA LEU A 44 -24.53 -12.58 -3.83
C LEU A 44 -25.34 -12.46 -5.13
N ARG A 45 -26.66 -12.27 -5.01
CA ARG A 45 -27.55 -11.92 -6.13
C ARG A 45 -28.46 -10.80 -5.68
N ASP A 46 -28.20 -9.59 -6.18
CA ASP A 46 -29.16 -8.83 -6.98
C ASP A 46 -28.63 -7.42 -7.26
N THR A 47 -27.75 -7.34 -8.25
CA THR A 47 -27.61 -6.17 -9.11
C THR A 47 -27.33 -6.66 -10.51
N SER A 48 -28.41 -7.10 -11.18
CA SER A 48 -28.44 -7.29 -12.62
C SER A 48 -28.33 -5.90 -13.27
N ILE A 49 -27.10 -5.41 -13.45
CA ILE A 49 -26.82 -4.14 -14.11
C ILE A 49 -27.10 -4.32 -15.61
N ASN A 50 -28.14 -3.64 -16.09
CA ASN A 50 -28.44 -3.49 -17.50
C ASN A 50 -27.28 -2.71 -18.17
N TYR A 51 -26.43 -3.41 -18.92
CA TYR A 51 -25.29 -2.86 -19.65
C TYR A 51 -25.74 -2.02 -20.86
N GLN A 52 -26.19 -0.78 -20.62
CA GLN A 52 -26.41 0.24 -21.66
C GLN A 52 -25.76 1.57 -21.30
N ALA A 53 -24.44 1.54 -21.17
CA ALA A 53 -23.46 2.60 -21.41
C ALA A 53 -22.11 1.98 -21.07
N GLU A 54 -21.07 2.23 -21.86
CA GLU A 54 -19.73 1.67 -21.69
C GLU A 54 -19.20 1.93 -20.26
N GLU A 55 -19.41 0.99 -19.34
CA GLU A 55 -18.83 1.06 -18.01
C GLU A 55 -17.32 0.86 -18.16
N GLN A 56 -16.63 1.99 -18.25
CA GLN A 56 -15.17 2.00 -18.36
C GLN A 56 -14.59 1.53 -17.05
N VAL A 57 -14.21 0.26 -16.99
CA VAL A 57 -13.45 -0.31 -15.87
C VAL A 57 -11.98 -0.36 -16.26
N ALA A 58 -11.13 0.09 -15.34
CA ALA A 58 -9.70 -0.12 -15.41
C ALA A 58 -9.19 -0.86 -14.17
N ILE A 59 -8.18 -1.70 -14.36
CA ILE A 59 -7.51 -2.44 -13.29
C ILE A 59 -6.02 -2.19 -13.38
N LEU A 60 -5.42 -1.86 -12.24
CA LEU A 60 -3.98 -1.85 -12.07
C LEU A 60 -3.60 -3.17 -11.45
N HIS A 61 -2.97 -4.04 -12.23
CA HIS A 61 -2.49 -5.33 -11.79
C HIS A 61 -1.02 -5.22 -11.37
N ILE A 62 -0.76 -5.42 -10.08
CA ILE A 62 0.55 -5.33 -9.44
C ILE A 62 0.97 -6.74 -9.06
N ARG A 63 2.09 -7.20 -9.59
CA ARG A 63 2.67 -8.50 -9.24
C ARG A 63 3.96 -8.29 -8.47
N GLY A 64 3.99 -8.76 -7.22
CA GLY A 64 5.18 -8.79 -6.39
C GLY A 64 6.11 -9.96 -6.68
N GLY A 65 7.30 -9.93 -6.10
CA GLY A 65 8.20 -11.09 -6.07
C GLY A 65 7.63 -12.28 -5.30
N ASN A 66 8.04 -13.51 -5.64
CA ASN A 66 7.49 -14.76 -5.05
C ASN A 66 7.67 -14.89 -3.52
N GLN A 67 8.56 -14.12 -2.89
CA GLN A 67 8.79 -14.14 -1.44
C GLN A 67 8.21 -12.92 -0.71
N GLU A 68 7.39 -12.10 -1.39
CA GLU A 68 6.99 -10.79 -0.90
C GLU A 68 5.51 -10.69 -0.51
N GLN A 69 4.82 -11.79 -0.24
CA GLN A 69 3.39 -11.78 0.10
C GLN A 69 3.05 -10.78 1.22
N GLY A 70 3.84 -10.76 2.29
CA GLY A 70 3.64 -9.80 3.39
C GLY A 70 3.89 -8.34 2.98
N ALA A 71 4.81 -8.09 2.05
CA ALA A 71 5.10 -6.74 1.57
C ALA A 71 4.02 -6.23 0.61
N ILE A 72 3.52 -7.10 -0.28
CA ILE A 72 2.36 -6.82 -1.15
C ILE A 72 1.12 -6.52 -0.32
N TYR A 73 0.87 -7.28 0.74
CA TYR A 73 -0.27 -7.01 1.62
C TYR A 73 -0.17 -5.62 2.27
N ARG A 74 1.00 -5.26 2.83
CA ARG A 74 1.21 -3.91 3.40
C ARG A 74 1.08 -2.81 2.34
N ALA A 75 1.59 -3.05 1.13
CA ALA A 75 1.40 -2.14 0.01
C ALA A 75 -0.07 -1.97 -0.37
N ALA A 76 -0.84 -3.06 -0.40
CA ALA A 76 -2.27 -3.04 -0.69
C ALA A 76 -3.06 -2.20 0.34
N GLU A 77 -2.74 -2.32 1.63
CA GLU A 77 -3.30 -1.48 2.70
C GLU A 77 -2.99 0.01 2.47
N ARG A 78 -1.72 0.34 2.17
CA ARG A 78 -1.32 1.72 1.85
C ARG A 78 -2.05 2.25 0.63
N ILE A 79 -2.18 1.45 -0.42
CA ILE A 79 -2.92 1.79 -1.63
C ILE A 79 -4.38 2.05 -1.28
N ARG A 80 -5.02 1.15 -0.51
CA ARG A 80 -6.44 1.27 -0.15
C ARG A 80 -6.75 2.58 0.56
N ARG A 81 -5.83 3.05 1.41
CA ARG A 81 -5.92 4.32 2.13
C ARG A 81 -5.76 5.56 1.22
N ASN A 82 -5.10 5.41 0.07
CA ASN A 82 -4.73 6.51 -0.84
C ASN A 82 -5.56 6.57 -2.15
N ILE A 83 -6.50 5.65 -2.36
CA ILE A 83 -7.43 5.65 -3.50
C ILE A 83 -8.83 6.15 -3.11
N ARG A 84 -9.71 6.35 -4.09
CA ARG A 84 -11.07 6.87 -3.84
C ARG A 84 -11.90 5.84 -3.08
N HIS A 85 -12.99 6.28 -2.47
CA HIS A 85 -13.85 5.39 -1.69
C HIS A 85 -14.46 4.26 -2.54
N GLY A 86 -14.92 4.58 -3.76
CA GLY A 86 -15.48 3.62 -4.71
C GLY A 86 -14.45 2.72 -5.42
N ASP A 87 -13.15 3.01 -5.26
CA ASP A 87 -12.10 2.12 -5.76
C ASP A 87 -11.87 0.99 -4.75
N SER A 88 -11.52 -0.21 -5.24
CA SER A 88 -11.24 -1.37 -4.39
C SER A 88 -9.85 -1.94 -4.64
N VAL A 89 -9.31 -2.61 -3.61
CA VAL A 89 -8.03 -3.31 -3.67
C VAL A 89 -8.28 -4.78 -3.35
N ILE A 90 -7.86 -5.66 -4.24
CA ILE A 90 -7.99 -7.11 -4.11
C ILE A 90 -6.57 -7.70 -4.03
N VAL A 91 -6.31 -8.56 -3.07
CA VAL A 91 -5.01 -9.24 -2.90
C VAL A 91 -5.19 -10.74 -3.06
N LEU A 92 -4.31 -11.37 -3.86
CA LEU A 92 -4.28 -12.81 -4.09
C LEU A 92 -2.83 -13.29 -4.09
N GLY A 93 -2.38 -13.92 -3.00
CA GLY A 93 -0.98 -14.34 -2.85
C GLY A 93 0.00 -13.16 -2.98
N CYS A 94 0.87 -13.19 -4.00
CA CYS A 94 1.82 -12.11 -4.31
C CYS A 94 1.30 -11.11 -5.36
N THR A 95 0.01 -11.13 -5.71
CA THR A 95 -0.60 -10.15 -6.62
C THR A 95 -1.58 -9.24 -5.87
N CYS A 96 -1.68 -8.01 -6.36
CA CYS A 96 -2.58 -6.98 -5.89
C CYS A 96 -3.23 -6.33 -7.10
N ALA A 97 -4.56 -6.22 -7.11
CA ALA A 97 -5.33 -5.58 -8.15
C ALA A 97 -6.07 -4.37 -7.58
N VAL A 98 -5.90 -3.21 -8.20
CA VAL A 98 -6.67 -2.00 -7.87
C VAL A 98 -7.74 -1.82 -8.93
N VAL A 99 -8.99 -1.99 -8.53
CA VAL A 99 -10.15 -1.87 -9.43
C VAL A 99 -10.64 -0.43 -9.37
N LEU A 100 -10.70 0.19 -10.54
CA LEU A 100 -11.11 1.57 -10.74
C LEU A 100 -12.39 1.61 -11.59
N PRO A 101 -13.58 1.59 -10.96
CA PRO A 101 -14.83 1.72 -11.68
C PRO A 101 -14.91 3.08 -12.37
N HIS A 102 -15.62 3.14 -13.49
CA HIS A 102 -15.87 4.36 -14.26
C HIS A 102 -14.61 5.19 -14.55
N THR A 103 -13.48 4.52 -14.76
CA THR A 103 -12.18 5.14 -14.97
C THR A 103 -11.60 4.73 -16.33
N ALA A 104 -11.47 5.71 -17.22
CA ALA A 104 -10.79 5.56 -18.50
C ALA A 104 -9.29 5.26 -18.31
N LEU A 105 -8.64 4.71 -19.35
CA LEU A 105 -7.20 4.41 -19.36
C LEU A 105 -6.31 5.61 -18.93
N PRO A 106 -6.53 6.86 -19.41
CA PRO A 106 -5.75 8.01 -18.93
C PRO A 106 -5.88 8.26 -17.43
N GLY A 107 -7.08 8.08 -16.86
CA GLY A 107 -7.30 8.19 -15.42
C GLY A 107 -6.55 7.11 -14.64
N ALA A 108 -6.55 5.87 -15.15
CA ALA A 108 -5.81 4.77 -14.56
C ALA A 108 -4.29 5.01 -14.56
N GLN A 109 -3.73 5.63 -15.61
CA GLN A 109 -2.31 6.01 -15.66
C GLN A 109 -1.93 7.03 -14.58
N LEU A 110 -2.81 8.00 -14.29
CA LEU A 110 -2.61 8.96 -13.20
C LEU A 110 -2.65 8.29 -11.83
N VAL A 111 -3.55 7.32 -11.64
CA VAL A 111 -3.60 6.50 -10.41
C VAL A 111 -2.32 5.67 -10.28
N ALA A 112 -1.87 5.01 -11.35
CA ALA A 112 -0.65 4.21 -11.37
C ALA A 112 0.58 5.04 -10.95
N THR A 113 0.72 6.26 -11.50
CA THR A 113 1.81 7.18 -11.15
C THR A 113 1.85 7.52 -9.66
N ARG A 114 0.68 7.63 -9.01
CA ARG A 114 0.60 7.88 -7.55
C ARG A 114 0.94 6.63 -6.76
N ILE A 115 0.41 5.48 -7.16
CA ILE A 115 0.58 4.20 -6.47
C ILE A 115 2.03 3.73 -6.49
N VAL A 116 2.79 3.98 -7.56
CA VAL A 116 4.22 3.65 -7.65
C VAL A 116 5.01 4.14 -6.42
N LYS A 117 4.66 5.30 -5.86
CA LYS A 117 5.31 5.85 -4.66
C LYS A 117 5.02 5.07 -3.38
N LEU A 118 3.91 4.32 -3.36
CA LEU A 118 3.46 3.49 -2.23
C LEU A 118 4.05 2.07 -2.29
N LEU A 119 4.69 1.72 -3.39
CA LEU A 119 5.35 0.44 -3.66
C LEU A 119 6.87 0.49 -3.42
N ILE A 120 7.37 1.48 -2.68
CA ILE A 120 8.82 1.73 -2.54
C ILE A 120 9.60 0.56 -1.92
N ASP A 121 8.94 -0.28 -1.13
CA ASP A 121 9.54 -1.39 -0.39
C ASP A 121 9.14 -2.76 -0.95
N VAL A 122 8.60 -2.81 -2.17
CA VAL A 122 8.13 -4.00 -2.86
C VAL A 122 8.77 -4.06 -4.24
N GLU A 123 9.29 -5.21 -4.64
CA GLU A 123 9.67 -5.42 -6.03
C GLU A 123 8.42 -5.76 -6.83
N TYR A 124 8.12 -4.98 -7.88
CA TYR A 124 6.86 -5.12 -8.58
C TYR A 124 6.97 -5.02 -10.10
N GLU A 125 6.04 -5.71 -10.76
CA GLU A 125 5.61 -5.45 -12.13
C GLU A 125 4.20 -4.84 -12.08
N LEU A 126 4.01 -3.71 -12.76
CA LEU A 126 2.72 -3.02 -12.83
C LEU A 126 2.20 -3.04 -14.26
N GLN A 127 0.97 -3.52 -14.42
CA GLN A 127 0.24 -3.55 -15.69
C GLN A 127 -1.10 -2.82 -15.56
N ILE A 128 -1.45 -2.05 -16.58
CA ILE A 128 -2.76 -1.39 -16.67
C ILE A 128 -3.61 -2.11 -17.72
N VAL A 129 -4.78 -2.58 -17.28
CA VAL A 129 -5.77 -3.27 -18.11
C VAL A 129 -7.07 -2.45 -18.09
N SER A 130 -7.73 -2.28 -19.24
CA SER A 130 -8.97 -1.51 -19.35
C SER A 130 -9.98 -2.19 -20.28
N GLY A 131 -11.27 -1.85 -20.12
CA GLY A 131 -12.34 -2.33 -20.99
C GLY A 131 -12.64 -3.83 -20.78
N PRO A 132 -13.02 -4.59 -21.83
CA PRO A 132 -13.42 -6.00 -21.69
C PRO A 132 -12.35 -6.90 -21.05
N ALA A 133 -11.07 -6.62 -21.31
CA ALA A 133 -9.96 -7.36 -20.69
C ALA A 133 -9.89 -7.13 -19.17
N ALA A 134 -10.25 -5.93 -18.69
CA ALA A 134 -10.31 -5.65 -17.26
C ALA A 134 -11.47 -6.40 -16.61
N LEU A 135 -12.63 -6.45 -17.26
CA LEU A 135 -13.79 -7.20 -16.76
C LEU A 135 -13.48 -8.70 -16.65
N THR A 136 -12.82 -9.27 -17.66
CA THR A 136 -12.39 -10.67 -17.64
C THR A 136 -11.42 -10.95 -16.48
N LEU A 137 -10.44 -10.06 -16.28
CA LEU A 137 -9.51 -10.17 -15.16
C LEU A 137 -10.22 -10.05 -13.80
N LEU A 138 -11.18 -9.13 -13.67
CA LEU A 138 -11.95 -8.95 -12.45
C LEU A 138 -12.75 -10.21 -12.10
N HIS A 139 -13.44 -10.78 -13.09
CA HIS A 139 -14.20 -12.01 -12.93
C HIS A 139 -13.31 -13.14 -12.41
N ASN A 140 -12.14 -13.35 -13.04
CA ASN A 140 -11.19 -14.38 -12.63
C ASN A 140 -10.67 -14.16 -11.20
N LEU A 141 -10.47 -12.90 -10.78
CA LEU A 141 -10.08 -12.57 -9.41
C LEU A 141 -11.20 -12.86 -8.42
N GLN A 142 -12.47 -12.65 -8.79
CA GLN A 142 -13.64 -12.88 -7.95
C GLN A 142 -13.98 -14.37 -7.79
N GLU A 143 -13.76 -15.18 -8.83
CA GLU A 143 -13.96 -16.63 -8.76
C GLU A 143 -12.93 -17.33 -7.87
N ASN A 144 -11.79 -16.69 -7.62
CA ASN A 144 -10.76 -17.24 -6.77
C ASN A 144 -11.08 -17.01 -5.28
N GLN A 145 -11.43 -18.08 -4.57
CA GLN A 145 -11.80 -18.04 -3.15
C GLN A 145 -10.68 -17.51 -2.22
N GLU A 146 -9.43 -17.51 -2.66
CA GLU A 146 -8.31 -16.99 -1.89
C GLU A 146 -8.17 -15.46 -2.01
N ALA A 147 -8.88 -14.84 -2.96
CA ALA A 147 -8.82 -13.40 -3.16
C ALA A 147 -9.48 -12.67 -2.00
N ARG A 148 -8.74 -11.72 -1.40
CA ARG A 148 -9.22 -10.90 -0.28
C ARG A 148 -9.39 -9.45 -0.72
N VAL A 149 -10.59 -8.91 -0.50
CA VAL A 149 -10.84 -7.48 -0.68
C VAL A 149 -10.37 -6.74 0.56
N ILE A 150 -9.44 -5.80 0.39
CA ILE A 150 -8.98 -4.92 1.47
C ILE A 150 -10.05 -3.87 1.70
N GLN A 151 -10.78 -4.02 2.81
CA GLN A 151 -11.79 -3.06 3.22
C GLN A 151 -11.09 -1.79 3.73
N LYS A 152 -11.62 -0.62 3.38
CA LYS A 152 -11.19 0.60 4.05
C LYS A 152 -11.86 0.58 5.41
N GLU A 153 -11.09 0.39 6.47
CA GLU A 153 -11.63 0.54 7.81
C GLU A 153 -12.35 1.89 7.88
N PRO A 154 -13.63 1.93 8.27
CA PRO A 154 -14.36 3.18 8.38
C PRO A 154 -13.63 4.04 9.41
N LEU A 155 -13.02 5.12 8.93
CA LEU A 155 -12.32 6.12 9.75
C LEU A 155 -13.19 6.59 10.92
N GLU A 156 -14.52 6.50 10.78
CA GLU A 156 -15.51 6.84 11.80
C GLU A 156 -15.51 5.86 12.98
N GLU A 157 -15.37 4.55 12.77
CA GLU A 157 -15.30 3.59 13.89
C GLU A 157 -13.98 3.69 14.65
N GLN A 158 -12.86 3.93 13.95
CA GLN A 158 -11.59 4.19 14.61
C GLN A 158 -11.61 5.51 15.40
N ALA A 159 -12.26 6.56 14.87
CA ALA A 159 -12.43 7.83 15.57
C ALA A 159 -13.37 7.69 16.79
N LEU A 160 -14.45 6.92 16.66
CA LEU A 160 -15.41 6.67 17.74
C LEU A 160 -14.81 5.77 18.82
N GLN A 161 -14.07 4.72 18.45
CA GLN A 161 -13.31 3.89 19.39
C GLN A 161 -12.15 4.64 20.04
N ALA A 162 -11.52 5.58 19.33
CA ALA A 162 -10.55 6.49 19.95
C ALA A 162 -11.24 7.42 20.97
N ALA A 163 -12.42 7.96 20.65
CA ALA A 163 -13.18 8.83 21.54
C ALA A 163 -13.78 8.12 22.78
N LEU A 164 -13.96 6.80 22.72
CA LEU A 164 -14.49 5.97 23.82
C LEU A 164 -13.41 5.43 24.76
N ARG A 165 -12.12 5.64 24.46
CA ARG A 165 -11.04 5.25 25.37
C ARG A 165 -10.94 6.30 26.49
N PRO A 166 -10.83 5.89 27.77
CA PRO A 166 -10.73 6.83 28.86
C PRO A 166 -9.52 7.74 28.66
N ALA A 167 -9.79 9.05 28.62
CA ALA A 167 -8.80 10.12 28.53
C ALA A 167 -7.83 10.03 29.73
N HIS A 168 -6.75 9.28 29.57
CA HIS A 168 -5.64 9.22 30.51
C HIS A 168 -4.40 9.67 29.75
N ASP A 169 -4.10 10.98 29.79
CA ASP A 169 -2.81 11.67 29.55
C ASP A 169 -2.02 11.35 28.24
N ILE A 170 -2.48 10.40 27.42
CA ILE A 170 -1.87 9.92 26.17
C ILE A 170 -2.51 10.62 24.97
N GLU A 171 -3.73 11.16 25.13
CA GLU A 171 -4.46 11.88 24.07
C GLU A 171 -3.89 13.26 23.73
N ALA A 172 -2.98 13.80 24.53
CA ALA A 172 -2.37 15.10 24.24
C ALA A 172 -1.40 15.07 23.03
N LEU A 173 -0.97 13.89 22.59
CA LEU A 173 -0.05 13.79 21.46
C LEU A 173 -0.80 13.75 20.12
N PRO A 174 -0.37 14.53 19.12
CA PRO A 174 -0.93 14.47 17.77
C PRO A 174 -0.80 13.06 17.20
N TYR A 175 -1.85 12.60 16.51
CA TYR A 175 -1.91 11.28 15.90
C TYR A 175 -1.57 11.34 14.40
N LEU A 176 -0.62 10.52 13.99
CA LEU A 176 -0.22 10.28 12.62
C LEU A 176 -0.84 8.97 12.14
N ALA A 177 -1.97 9.09 11.43
CA ALA A 177 -2.71 7.93 10.92
C ALA A 177 -1.97 7.20 9.78
N PHE A 178 -1.25 7.93 8.92
CA PHE A 178 -0.50 7.35 7.82
C PHE A 178 0.63 8.27 7.34
N LEU A 179 1.62 7.68 6.67
CA LEU A 179 2.64 8.42 5.94
C LEU A 179 2.25 8.54 4.46
N ALA A 180 2.32 9.75 3.93
CA ALA A 180 2.16 9.99 2.49
C ALA A 180 3.35 9.44 1.67
N SER A 181 4.52 9.34 2.32
CA SER A 181 5.74 8.77 1.75
C SER A 181 6.64 8.26 2.87
N TYR A 182 7.45 7.26 2.56
CA TYR A 182 8.47 6.77 3.49
C TYR A 182 9.50 7.87 3.82
N PRO A 183 10.09 7.86 5.03
CA PRO A 183 11.19 8.74 5.39
C PRO A 183 12.35 8.62 4.40
N SER A 184 12.89 9.77 3.98
CA SER A 184 14.07 9.79 3.12
C SER A 184 15.30 9.22 3.85
N ARG A 185 16.26 8.67 3.10
CA ARG A 185 17.53 8.17 3.67
C ARG A 185 18.25 9.24 4.51
N ARG A 186 18.20 10.51 4.08
CA ARG A 186 18.79 11.63 4.82
C ARG A 186 18.12 11.84 6.18
N LEU A 187 16.79 11.70 6.26
CA LEU A 187 16.07 11.81 7.52
C LEU A 187 16.39 10.64 8.46
N LEU A 188 16.42 9.42 7.91
CA LEU A 188 16.77 8.23 8.68
C LEU A 188 18.17 8.33 9.30
N HIS A 189 19.16 8.85 8.55
CA HIS A 189 20.52 9.08 9.07
C HIS A 189 20.63 10.10 10.21
N ILE A 190 19.60 10.91 10.49
CA ILE A 190 19.62 11.87 11.60
C ILE A 190 19.42 11.17 12.95
N PHE A 191 18.78 9.99 12.96
CA PHE A 191 18.42 9.29 14.19
C PHE A 191 19.17 7.95 14.29
N PRO A 192 19.76 7.59 15.44
CA PRO A 192 20.43 6.30 15.58
C PRO A 192 19.46 5.12 15.42
N TYR A 193 19.80 4.17 14.56
CA TYR A 193 18.93 3.01 14.27
C TYR A 193 18.76 2.09 15.48
N GLU A 194 19.78 1.99 16.32
CA GLU A 194 19.75 1.18 17.54
C GLU A 194 18.74 1.74 18.56
N LEU A 195 18.65 3.07 18.67
CA LEU A 195 17.65 3.73 19.51
C LEU A 195 16.24 3.53 18.94
N ALA A 196 16.09 3.63 17.62
CA ALA A 196 14.82 3.38 16.93
C ALA A 196 14.28 1.97 17.22
N CYS A 197 15.14 0.96 17.15
CA CYS A 197 14.79 -0.42 17.46
C CYS A 197 14.48 -0.61 18.95
N ARG A 198 15.35 -0.11 19.84
CA ARG A 198 15.20 -0.28 21.30
C ARG A 198 13.91 0.33 21.84
N TYR A 199 13.55 1.52 21.35
CA TYR A 199 12.39 2.26 21.82
C TYR A 199 11.19 2.18 20.88
N ARG A 200 11.25 1.31 19.85
CA ARG A 200 10.18 1.13 18.85
C ARG A 200 9.66 2.47 18.34
N CYS A 201 10.54 3.27 17.75
CA CYS A 201 10.22 4.60 17.25
C CYS A 201 10.94 4.89 15.93
N VAL A 202 10.45 5.85 15.14
CA VAL A 202 11.02 6.18 13.83
C VAL A 202 10.95 7.68 13.54
N PRO A 203 12.00 8.30 12.95
CA PRO A 203 11.93 9.69 12.53
C PRO A 203 11.05 9.82 11.28
N VAL A 204 10.01 10.65 11.35
CA VAL A 204 9.03 10.85 10.27
C VAL A 204 9.07 12.24 9.65
N GLY A 205 9.76 13.19 10.30
CA GLY A 205 9.99 14.52 9.76
C GLY A 205 11.14 15.22 10.48
N ALA A 206 11.79 16.17 9.80
CA ALA A 206 12.76 17.06 10.43
C ALA A 206 12.60 18.46 9.85
N GLU A 207 12.39 19.45 10.73
CA GLU A 207 12.29 20.84 10.34
C GLU A 207 13.13 21.70 11.29
N ARG A 208 14.05 22.50 10.72
CA ARG A 208 15.00 23.34 11.48
C ARG A 208 15.75 22.50 12.54
N ARG A 209 15.46 22.74 13.82
CA ARG A 209 16.05 22.05 14.99
C ARG A 209 15.10 21.03 15.63
N VAL A 210 13.93 20.81 15.05
CA VAL A 210 12.92 19.87 15.54
C VAL A 210 13.02 18.57 14.75
N LEU A 211 13.08 17.44 15.43
CA LEU A 211 12.93 16.10 14.87
C LEU A 211 11.58 15.53 15.30
N THR A 212 10.73 15.21 14.33
CA THR A 212 9.45 14.56 14.59
C THR A 212 9.65 13.05 14.64
N VAL A 213 9.34 12.45 15.78
CA VAL A 213 9.51 11.02 16.03
C VAL A 213 8.15 10.38 16.24
N ALA A 214 7.83 9.38 15.40
CA ALA A 214 6.62 8.59 15.53
C ALA A 214 6.83 7.40 16.47
N THR A 215 5.83 7.15 17.32
CA THR A 215 5.87 6.20 18.43
C THR A 215 4.49 5.59 18.64
N SER A 216 4.40 4.39 19.21
CA SER A 216 3.11 3.77 19.54
C SER A 216 2.65 4.15 20.95
N GLN A 217 3.57 4.60 21.80
CA GLN A 217 3.36 4.96 23.19
C GLN A 217 4.08 6.27 23.52
N ARG A 218 3.61 6.98 24.56
CA ARG A 218 4.25 8.19 25.07
C ARG A 218 5.68 7.86 25.54
N LEU A 219 6.66 8.68 25.18
CA LEU A 219 8.04 8.48 25.63
C LEU A 219 8.25 9.19 26.96
N ASP A 220 9.02 8.55 27.84
CA ASP A 220 9.44 9.17 29.08
C ASP A 220 10.40 10.33 28.82
N ARG A 221 10.43 11.30 29.75
CA ARG A 221 11.27 12.50 29.62
C ARG A 221 12.76 12.15 29.50
N GLU A 222 13.20 11.09 30.16
CA GLU A 222 14.58 10.61 30.09
C GLU A 222 14.94 10.10 28.69
N VAL A 223 14.03 9.36 28.06
CA VAL A 223 14.19 8.86 26.68
C VAL A 223 14.20 10.03 25.70
N ILE A 224 13.31 11.01 25.90
CA ILE A 224 13.31 12.24 25.10
C ILE A 224 14.64 12.98 25.25
N SER A 225 15.17 13.13 26.47
CA SER A 225 16.46 13.79 26.71
C SER A 225 17.61 13.04 26.03
N LEU A 226 17.63 11.71 26.12
CA LEU A 226 18.58 10.87 25.39
C LEU A 226 18.53 11.11 23.88
N PHE A 227 17.33 11.16 23.30
CA PHE A 227 17.15 11.43 21.87
C PHE A 227 17.65 12.83 21.50
N GLN A 228 17.40 13.84 22.33
CA GLN A 228 17.89 15.20 22.11
C GLN A 228 19.41 15.26 22.11
N GLN A 229 20.06 14.56 23.05
CA GLN A 229 21.52 14.48 23.13
C GLN A 229 22.11 13.76 21.90
N ALA A 230 21.53 12.63 21.50
CA ALA A 230 22.02 11.85 20.37
C ALA A 230 21.86 12.58 19.02
N THR A 231 20.78 13.36 18.87
CA THR A 231 20.44 14.01 17.59
C THR A 231 20.79 15.49 17.54
N GLN A 232 21.13 16.10 18.69
CA GLN A 232 21.32 17.55 18.86
C GLN A 232 20.10 18.37 18.39
N ARG A 233 18.89 17.81 18.58
CA ARG A 233 17.60 18.36 18.11
C ARG A 233 16.56 18.29 19.20
N THR A 234 15.60 19.20 19.19
CA THR A 234 14.39 19.05 20.01
C THR A 234 13.52 17.94 19.41
N ILE A 235 12.84 17.19 20.27
CA ILE A 235 11.99 16.07 19.85
C ILE A 235 10.54 16.49 19.91
N PHE A 236 9.85 16.34 18.78
CA PHE A 236 8.41 16.47 18.70
C PHE A 236 7.83 15.07 18.51
N GLN A 237 7.11 14.58 19.51
CA GLN A 237 6.56 13.23 19.49
C GLN A 237 5.18 13.22 18.81
N VAL A 238 4.97 12.26 17.90
CA VAL A 238 3.66 11.95 17.32
C VAL A 238 3.31 10.49 17.62
N ARG A 239 2.02 10.21 17.84
CA ARG A 239 1.50 8.85 18.05
C ARG A 239 1.14 8.22 16.72
N CYS A 240 1.40 6.93 16.53
CA CYS A 240 0.99 6.18 15.34
C CYS A 240 0.69 4.72 15.71
N GLU A 241 0.20 3.94 14.75
CA GLU A 241 -0.01 2.50 14.93
C GLU A 241 1.32 1.76 15.06
N ALA A 242 1.39 0.76 15.95
CA ALA A 242 2.58 -0.06 16.13
C ALA A 242 3.01 -0.76 14.82
N GLY A 243 2.05 -1.20 14.00
CA GLY A 243 2.33 -1.80 12.69
C GLY A 243 3.09 -0.88 11.74
N MET A 244 2.83 0.43 11.80
CA MET A 244 3.55 1.42 10.99
C MET A 244 5.03 1.53 11.40
N ILE A 245 5.31 1.42 12.70
CA ILE A 245 6.68 1.47 13.23
C ILE A 245 7.47 0.25 12.76
N GLU A 246 6.88 -0.94 12.89
CA GLU A 246 7.51 -2.19 12.43
C GLU A 246 7.82 -2.16 10.92
N GLU A 247 6.87 -1.69 10.12
CA GLU A 247 7.05 -1.50 8.68
C GLU A 247 8.21 -0.55 8.37
N LEU A 248 8.27 0.59 9.06
CA LEU A 248 9.31 1.60 8.85
C LEU A 248 10.69 1.16 9.31
N LEU A 249 10.79 0.43 10.44
CA LEU A 249 12.04 -0.17 10.89
C LEU A 249 12.56 -1.21 9.90
N GLY A 250 11.66 -2.02 9.32
CA GLY A 250 12.01 -2.97 8.27
C GLY A 250 12.48 -2.29 6.99
N TYR A 251 11.79 -1.23 6.54
CA TYR A 251 12.24 -0.41 5.41
C TYR A 251 13.60 0.24 5.67
N TRP A 252 13.80 0.80 6.86
CA TRP A 252 15.05 1.44 7.26
C TRP A 252 16.21 0.43 7.19
N GLN A 253 16.04 -0.77 7.76
CA GLN A 253 17.06 -1.83 7.72
C GLN A 253 17.53 -2.14 6.29
N ARG A 254 16.59 -2.26 5.34
CA ARG A 254 16.89 -2.55 3.92
C ARG A 254 17.54 -1.39 3.16
N THR A 255 17.45 -0.16 3.69
CA THR A 255 17.92 1.05 2.99
C THR A 255 19.32 1.48 3.43
N LEU A 256 19.77 1.06 4.62
CA LEU A 256 21.07 1.45 5.17
C LEU A 256 22.13 0.34 5.14
N VAL A 257 21.72 -0.93 5.15
CA VAL A 257 22.59 -2.10 4.93
C VAL A 257 22.73 -2.33 3.43
#